data_AF-A0A1U7DFC6-F1
#
_entry.id   AF-A0A1U7DFC6-F1
#
_cell.length_a   1.000
_cell.length_b   1.000
_cell.length_c   1.000
_cell.angle_alpha   90.00
_cell.angle_beta   90.00
_cell.angle_gamma   90.00
#
_symmetry.space_group_name_H-M   'P 1'
#
loop_
_entity.id
_entity.type
_entity.pdbx_description
1 polymer ?
#
loop_
_entity_poly.entity_id
_entity_poly.type
_entity_poly.pdbx_seq_one_letter_code
_entity_poly.pdbx_strand_id
1 'polypeptide(L)'
;MKVFGSVVSAHRFSYELHKGTIPDGLEILHSCDVKHCVNPDHLRAGSHAENMAEAAERGRMRSGADHPQFGKLQQRPKQAKPVRVLGKDYESIKAAERALGLGGGTVRYWLNHNPYRAQLIEKGR
;
A
#
# COMPACT_ATOMS: atom_id res chain seq x y z
N MET A 1 26.71 -7.27 -5.91
CA MET A 1 27.91 -8.10 -6.19
C MET A 1 27.45 -9.54 -6.42
N LYS A 2 28.09 -10.32 -7.28
CA LYS A 2 27.81 -11.77 -7.37
C LYS A 2 28.75 -12.51 -6.41
N VAL A 3 28.20 -13.23 -5.45
CA VAL A 3 28.94 -14.08 -4.50
C VAL A 3 28.29 -15.47 -4.56
N PHE A 4 29.09 -16.50 -4.83
CA PHE A 4 28.63 -17.89 -5.03
C PHE A 4 27.47 -18.06 -6.04
N GLY A 5 27.49 -17.30 -7.14
CA GLY A 5 26.47 -17.37 -8.19
C GLY A 5 25.19 -16.56 -7.91
N SER A 6 25.04 -15.99 -6.72
CA SER A 6 23.89 -15.19 -6.31
C SER A 6 24.24 -13.71 -6.17
N VAL A 7 23.30 -12.82 -6.53
CA VAL A 7 23.48 -11.38 -6.34
C VAL A 7 23.20 -11.02 -4.89
N VAL A 8 24.23 -10.61 -4.16
CA VAL A 8 24.13 -10.13 -2.78
C VAL A 8 24.40 -8.63 -2.71
N SER A 9 23.76 -7.95 -1.75
CA SER A 9 24.05 -6.55 -1.47
C SER A 9 25.41 -6.42 -0.79
N ALA A 10 26.19 -5.41 -1.19
CA ALA A 10 27.58 -5.26 -0.72
C ALA A 10 27.66 -5.03 0.80
N HIS A 11 26.71 -4.28 1.38
CA HIS A 11 26.66 -4.04 2.81
C HIS A 11 26.26 -5.29 3.61
N ARG A 12 25.35 -6.14 3.09
CA ARG A 12 25.01 -7.41 3.77
C ARG A 12 26.20 -8.35 3.79
N PHE A 13 26.90 -8.47 2.67
CA PHE A 13 28.11 -9.28 2.59
C PHE A 13 29.20 -8.77 3.56
N SER A 14 29.42 -7.44 3.63
CA SER A 14 30.35 -6.86 4.59
C SER A 14 29.96 -7.15 6.04
N TYR A 15 28.67 -7.02 6.37
CA TYR A 15 28.16 -7.38 7.70
C TYR A 15 28.43 -8.86 8.01
N GLU A 16 28.10 -9.77 7.10
CA GLU A 16 28.31 -11.20 7.30
C GLU A 16 29.77 -11.58 7.48
N LEU A 17 30.66 -10.94 6.74
CA LEU A 17 32.10 -11.17 6.82
C LEU A 17 32.71 -10.72 8.15
N HIS A 18 32.22 -9.62 8.73
CA HIS A 18 32.83 -9.01 9.92
C HIS A 18 32.06 -9.26 11.23
N LYS A 19 30.74 -9.43 11.17
CA LYS A 19 29.83 -9.55 12.32
C LYS A 19 29.09 -10.90 12.36
N GLY A 20 29.19 -11.70 11.30
CA GLY A 20 28.53 -13.00 11.20
C GLY A 20 27.13 -12.91 10.60
N THR A 21 26.42 -14.04 10.62
CA THR A 21 25.15 -14.21 9.91
C THR A 21 24.08 -13.22 10.35
N ILE A 22 23.31 -12.73 9.37
CA ILE A 22 22.18 -11.85 9.62
C ILE A 22 21.05 -12.69 10.25
N PRO A 23 20.56 -12.36 11.46
CA PRO A 23 19.48 -13.13 12.07
C PRO A 23 18.19 -13.08 11.24
N ASP A 24 17.41 -14.16 11.30
CA ASP A 24 16.15 -14.27 10.56
C ASP A 24 15.17 -13.15 10.95
N GLY A 25 14.53 -12.57 9.93
CA GLY A 25 13.58 -11.47 10.11
C GLY A 25 14.20 -10.10 10.42
N LEU A 26 15.54 -10.00 10.47
CA LEU A 26 16.24 -8.73 10.63
C LEU A 26 16.81 -8.20 9.31
N GLU A 27 16.90 -6.88 9.24
CA GLU A 27 17.46 -6.11 8.14
C GLU A 27 18.78 -5.44 8.58
N ILE A 28 19.63 -5.13 7.61
CA ILE A 28 20.86 -4.38 7.88
C ILE A 28 20.58 -2.90 7.71
N LEU A 29 20.73 -2.16 8.80
CA LEU A 29 20.49 -0.73 8.90
C LEU A 29 21.80 0.04 8.90
N HIS A 30 21.82 1.17 8.20
CA HIS A 30 22.93 2.10 8.16
C HIS A 30 22.77 3.17 9.24
N SER A 31 23.75 3.34 10.11
CA SER A 31 23.80 4.49 11.03
C SER A 31 24.24 5.79 10.33
N CYS A 32 24.99 5.67 9.24
CA CYS A 32 25.55 6.80 8.49
C CYS A 32 24.65 7.32 7.35
N ASP A 33 23.55 6.63 7.05
CA ASP A 33 22.58 7.01 6.00
C ASP A 33 23.10 7.06 4.56
N VAL A 34 24.31 6.55 4.36
CA VAL A 34 24.95 6.43 3.05
C VAL A 34 24.65 5.04 2.48
N LYS A 35 23.77 4.98 1.47
CA LYS A 35 23.29 3.72 0.86
C LYS A 35 24.40 2.80 0.35
N HIS A 36 25.52 3.37 -0.10
CA HIS A 36 26.67 2.63 -0.64
C HIS A 36 27.75 2.34 0.41
N CYS A 37 27.55 2.72 1.68
CA CYS A 37 28.49 2.44 2.74
C CYS A 37 28.50 0.94 3.05
N VAL A 38 29.71 0.40 3.18
CA VAL A 38 29.99 -1.01 3.51
C VAL A 38 30.85 -1.14 4.77
N ASN A 39 31.16 -0.04 5.47
CA ASN A 39 31.93 -0.12 6.72
C ASN A 39 31.13 -0.91 7.76
N PRO A 40 31.60 -2.07 8.24
CA PRO A 40 30.86 -2.90 9.19
C PRO A 40 30.49 -2.14 10.47
N ASP A 41 31.27 -1.15 10.90
CA ASP A 41 30.96 -0.33 12.09
C ASP A 41 29.71 0.53 11.91
N HIS A 42 29.38 0.89 10.67
CA HIS A 42 28.18 1.65 10.33
C HIS A 42 26.95 0.78 10.04
N LEU A 43 27.08 -0.55 10.16
CA LEU A 43 26.04 -1.53 9.86
C LEU A 43 25.57 -2.22 11.13
N ARG A 44 24.27 -2.29 11.36
CA ARG A 44 23.67 -3.05 12.46
C ARG A 44 22.50 -3.91 11.97
N ALA A 45 22.28 -5.05 12.60
CA ALA A 45 21.02 -5.78 12.43
C ALA A 45 19.92 -5.05 13.22
N GLY A 46 18.76 -4.89 12.61
CA GLY A 46 17.58 -4.28 13.23
C GLY A 46 16.31 -4.73 12.56
N SER A 47 15.19 -4.54 13.24
CA SER A 47 13.87 -4.83 12.70
C SER A 47 13.44 -3.76 11.68
N HIS A 48 12.51 -4.14 10.80
CA HIS A 48 11.86 -3.19 9.91
C HIS A 48 11.16 -2.05 10.69
N ALA A 49 10.62 -2.34 11.87
CA ALA A 49 10.00 -1.33 12.74
C ALA A 49 11.01 -0.27 13.22
N GLU A 50 12.21 -0.68 13.63
CA GLU A 50 13.29 0.24 14.00
C GLU A 50 13.74 1.09 12.81
N ASN A 51 13.90 0.49 11.62
CA ASN A 51 14.26 1.24 10.40
C ASN A 51 13.23 2.33 10.09
N MET A 52 11.95 2.00 10.19
CA MET A 52 10.86 2.95 9.96
C MET A 52 10.82 4.05 11.03
N ALA A 53 11.07 3.71 12.29
CA ALA A 53 11.14 4.68 13.38
C ALA A 53 12.31 5.66 13.19
N GLU A 54 13.51 5.17 12.86
CA GLU A 54 14.67 6.02 12.55
C GLU A 54 14.43 6.88 11.32
N ALA A 55 13.81 6.34 10.26
CA ALA A 55 13.49 7.10 9.07
C ALA A 55 12.49 8.23 9.35
N ALA A 56 11.53 8.01 10.26
CA ALA A 56 10.58 9.02 10.71
C ALA A 56 11.27 10.09 11.57
N GLU A 57 12.08 9.69 12.55
CA GLU A 57 12.84 10.60 13.41
C GLU A 57 13.80 11.49 12.58
N ARG A 58 14.44 10.91 11.57
CA ARG A 58 15.35 11.63 10.65
C ARG A 58 14.63 12.37 9.52
N GLY A 59 13.31 12.47 9.54
CA GLY A 59 12.52 13.26 8.59
C GLY A 59 12.54 12.75 7.14
N ARG A 60 12.80 11.45 6.92
CA ARG A 60 12.88 10.85 5.57
C ARG A 60 11.55 10.34 5.03
N MET A 61 10.52 10.37 5.86
CA MET A 61 9.17 9.96 5.50
C MET A 61 8.46 11.10 4.77
N ARG A 62 8.46 11.04 3.44
CA ARG A 62 7.68 11.98 2.61
C ARG A 62 6.20 11.82 2.89
N SER A 63 5.51 12.91 3.20
CA SER A 63 4.08 12.93 3.50
C SER A 63 3.42 14.19 2.94
N GLY A 64 2.09 14.23 2.89
CA GLY A 64 1.35 15.40 2.43
C GLY A 64 1.80 15.85 1.03
N ALA A 65 2.06 17.15 0.88
CA ALA A 65 2.45 17.78 -0.38
C ALA A 65 3.76 17.24 -0.98
N ASP A 66 4.67 16.74 -0.13
CA ASP A 66 5.97 16.22 -0.55
C ASP A 66 5.90 14.77 -1.05
N HIS A 67 4.74 14.11 -0.92
CA HIS A 67 4.55 12.76 -1.41
C HIS A 67 4.46 12.78 -2.95
N PRO A 68 5.18 11.90 -3.68
CA PRO A 68 5.22 11.91 -5.15
C PRO A 68 3.88 11.63 -5.83
N GLN A 69 2.87 11.17 -5.10
CA GLN A 69 1.49 10.99 -5.58
C GLN A 69 0.53 12.08 -5.11
N PHE A 70 0.97 13.04 -4.29
CA PHE A 70 0.13 14.16 -3.88
C PHE A 70 -0.31 14.96 -5.09
N GLY A 71 -1.61 15.26 -5.18
CA GLY A 71 -2.20 15.95 -6.32
C GLY A 71 -2.27 15.14 -7.63
N LYS A 72 -1.66 13.94 -7.71
CA LYS A 72 -1.70 13.07 -8.91
C LYS A 72 -2.93 12.18 -9.01
N LEU A 73 -3.88 12.29 -8.07
CA LEU A 73 -5.21 11.72 -8.23
C LEU A 73 -5.86 12.41 -9.43
N GLN A 74 -5.71 11.81 -10.62
CA GLN A 74 -6.58 12.10 -11.75
C GLN A 74 -8.00 11.97 -11.22
N GLN A 75 -8.76 13.06 -11.22
CA GLN A 75 -10.18 13.01 -10.92
C GLN A 75 -10.84 12.22 -12.06
N ARG A 76 -10.84 10.89 -11.97
CA ARG A 76 -11.71 10.08 -12.82
C ARG A 76 -13.12 10.60 -12.54
N PRO A 77 -13.86 11.08 -13.55
CA PRO A 77 -15.23 11.48 -13.32
C PRO A 77 -15.94 10.28 -12.69
N LYS A 78 -16.53 10.47 -11.50
CA LYS A 78 -17.34 9.44 -10.85
C LYS A 78 -18.56 9.21 -11.74
N GLN A 79 -18.45 8.31 -12.71
CA GLN A 79 -19.59 7.83 -13.45
C GLN A 79 -20.48 7.09 -12.45
N ALA A 80 -21.58 7.72 -12.07
CA ALA A 80 -22.61 7.09 -11.27
C ALA A 80 -23.13 5.89 -12.07
N LYS A 81 -22.97 4.68 -11.50
CA LYS A 81 -23.50 3.45 -12.06
C LYS A 81 -24.94 3.31 -11.57
N PRO A 82 -25.95 3.47 -12.45
CA PRO A 82 -27.33 3.27 -12.03
C PRO A 82 -27.54 1.80 -11.65
N VAL A 83 -28.39 1.58 -10.65
CA VAL A 83 -28.62 0.26 -10.06
C VAL A 83 -30.10 0.04 -9.82
N ARG A 84 -30.55 -1.20 -10.05
CA ARG A 84 -31.85 -1.69 -9.61
C ARG A 84 -31.66 -2.41 -8.30
N VAL A 85 -32.30 -1.96 -7.22
CA VAL A 85 -32.24 -2.58 -5.89
C VAL A 85 -33.64 -2.86 -5.39
N LEU A 86 -33.93 -4.11 -5.05
CA LEU A 86 -35.26 -4.56 -4.61
C LEU A 86 -36.39 -4.11 -5.55
N GLY A 87 -36.14 -4.16 -6.87
CA GLY A 87 -37.11 -3.77 -7.90
C GLY A 87 -37.26 -2.26 -8.17
N LYS A 88 -36.49 -1.40 -7.48
CA LYS A 88 -36.49 0.05 -7.71
C LYS A 88 -35.19 0.52 -8.35
N ASP A 89 -35.28 1.49 -9.26
CA ASP A 89 -34.14 2.02 -10.00
C ASP A 89 -33.58 3.28 -9.32
N TYR A 90 -32.25 3.34 -9.25
CA TYR A 90 -31.52 4.43 -8.60
C TYR A 90 -30.37 4.88 -9.48
N GLU A 91 -30.08 6.18 -9.46
CA GLU A 91 -28.97 6.80 -10.20
C GLU A 91 -27.58 6.32 -9.74
N SER A 92 -27.46 5.81 -8.50
CA SER A 92 -26.21 5.28 -7.96
C SER A 92 -26.44 4.30 -6.80
N ILE A 93 -25.43 3.48 -6.53
CA ILE A 93 -25.36 2.62 -5.32
C ILE A 93 -25.63 3.44 -4.05
N LYS A 94 -25.03 4.64 -3.93
CA LYS A 94 -25.21 5.50 -2.75
C LYS A 94 -26.64 6.04 -2.64
N ALA A 95 -27.29 6.35 -3.77
CA ALA A 95 -28.68 6.80 -3.78
C ALA A 95 -29.61 5.68 -3.29
N ALA A 96 -29.38 4.44 -3.75
CA ALA A 96 -30.12 3.27 -3.28
C ALA A 96 -29.92 3.05 -1.77
N GLU A 97 -28.67 3.07 -1.29
CA GLU A 97 -28.36 2.89 0.14
C GLU A 97 -29.03 3.96 1.01
N ARG A 98 -28.95 5.24 0.60
CA ARG A 98 -29.58 6.34 1.33
C ARG A 98 -31.10 6.22 1.34
N ALA A 99 -31.72 5.93 0.20
CA ALA A 99 -33.18 5.85 0.08
C ALA A 99 -33.77 4.65 0.84
N LEU A 100 -33.00 3.56 0.97
CA LEU A 100 -33.41 2.33 1.65
C LEU A 100 -32.91 2.24 3.10
N GLY A 101 -32.14 3.23 3.58
CA GLY A 101 -31.55 3.22 4.93
C GLY A 101 -30.52 2.10 5.15
N LEU A 102 -29.84 1.66 4.09
CA LEU A 102 -28.87 0.58 4.15
C LEU A 102 -27.47 1.09 4.53
N GLY A 103 -26.71 0.24 5.23
CA GLY A 103 -25.30 0.50 5.54
C GLY A 103 -24.47 0.60 4.26
N GLY A 104 -23.50 1.52 4.24
CA GLY A 104 -22.61 1.73 3.10
C GLY A 104 -21.86 0.45 2.72
N GLY A 105 -22.01 -0.01 1.48
CA GLY A 105 -21.44 -1.26 0.97
C GLY A 105 -22.43 -2.42 0.85
N THR A 106 -23.64 -2.30 1.42
CA THR A 106 -24.67 -3.36 1.34
C THR A 106 -25.09 -3.63 -0.10
N VAL A 107 -25.36 -2.57 -0.87
CA VAL A 107 -25.79 -2.72 -2.26
C VAL A 107 -24.63 -3.23 -3.12
N ARG A 108 -23.38 -2.84 -2.82
CA ARG A 108 -22.17 -3.38 -3.45
C ARG A 108 -22.06 -4.89 -3.24
N TYR A 109 -22.29 -5.34 -2.01
CA TYR A 109 -22.26 -6.75 -1.64
C TYR A 109 -23.33 -7.54 -2.42
N TRP A 110 -24.57 -7.02 -2.51
CA TRP A 110 -25.62 -7.67 -3.30
C TRP A 110 -25.31 -7.74 -4.79
N LEU A 111 -24.70 -6.71 -5.38
CA LEU A 111 -24.30 -6.77 -6.79
C LEU A 111 -23.31 -7.92 -7.07
N ASN A 112 -22.46 -8.26 -6.10
CA ASN A 112 -21.45 -9.32 -6.25
C ASN A 112 -21.97 -10.71 -5.86
N HIS A 113 -22.91 -10.79 -4.90
CA HIS A 113 -23.28 -12.04 -4.24
C HIS A 113 -24.78 -12.36 -4.28
N ASN A 114 -25.64 -11.42 -4.68
CA ASN A 114 -27.09 -11.58 -4.70
C ASN A 114 -27.75 -10.78 -5.84
N PRO A 115 -27.72 -11.30 -7.08
CA PRO A 115 -28.24 -10.60 -8.27
C PRO A 115 -29.76 -10.44 -8.25
N TYR A 116 -30.49 -11.15 -7.38
CA TYR A 116 -31.93 -10.94 -7.21
C TYR A 116 -32.24 -9.66 -6.43
N ARG A 117 -31.33 -9.23 -5.55
CA ARG A 117 -31.52 -8.04 -4.72
C ARG A 117 -30.94 -6.78 -5.34
N ALA A 118 -29.88 -6.90 -6.14
CA ALA A 118 -29.28 -5.76 -6.81
C ALA A 118 -28.72 -6.12 -8.19
N GLN A 119 -28.96 -5.24 -9.18
CA GLN A 119 -28.42 -5.37 -10.54
C GLN A 119 -27.90 -4.03 -11.05
N LEU A 120 -26.85 -4.04 -11.87
CA LEU A 120 -26.41 -2.84 -12.60
C LEU A 120 -27.39 -2.58 -13.75
N ILE A 121 -27.76 -1.31 -13.93
CA ILE A 121 -28.55 -0.87 -15.07
C ILE A 121 -27.57 -0.23 -16.06
N GLU A 122 -27.67 -0.52 -17.35
CA GLU A 122 -26.96 0.25 -18.36
C GLU A 122 -27.63 1.62 -18.51
N LYS A 123 -26.85 2.71 -18.50
CA LYS A 123 -27.40 4.01 -18.87
C LYS A 123 -27.92 3.89 -20.30
N GLY A 124 -29.24 4.03 -20.47
CA GLY A 124 -29.86 4.11 -21.79
C GLY A 124 -29.10 5.11 -22.68
N ARG A 125 -28.87 4.68 -23.92
CA ARG A 125 -28.13 5.39 -24.96
C ARG A 125 -28.66 6.80 -25.19
#